data_AF-A0A2S5DZH6-F1
#
_entry.id   AF-A0A2S5DZH6-F1
#
_cell.length_a   1.000
_cell.length_b   1.000
_cell.length_c   1.000
_cell.angle_alpha   90.00
_cell.angle_beta   90.00
_cell.angle_gamma   90.00
#
_symmetry.space_group_name_H-M   'P 1'
#
loop_
_entity.id
_entity.type
_entity.pdbx_description
1 polymer ?
#
loop_
_entity_poly.entity_id
_entity_poly.type
_entity_poly.pdbx_seq_one_letter_code
_entity_poly.pdbx_strand_id
1 'polypeptide(L)'
;MTDGRPEELTEHQADTSTKNDTLILNALGLLEDPTKRGKRKATVAAICELTGLSRNTIRNRQWACDRIQTLKRKLKAGAVTPAAAQSTSEQTAEPTLDDLRKRIRRILEQNALLYEEILSLQSTIAKKDSEIAALKARNNFSIVPPTGRETE
;
A
#
# COMPACT_ATOMS: atom_id res chain seq x y z
N MET A 1 3.10 22.71 -13.80
CA MET A 1 3.56 21.50 -14.49
C MET A 1 2.45 20.48 -14.36
N THR A 2 1.71 20.22 -15.44
CA THR A 2 0.64 19.23 -15.46
C THR A 2 1.27 17.85 -15.57
N ASP A 3 0.98 16.97 -14.61
CA ASP A 3 1.42 15.57 -14.61
C ASP A 3 0.95 14.93 -15.92
N GLY A 4 1.87 14.57 -16.82
CA GLY A 4 1.57 14.03 -18.16
C GLY A 4 1.11 12.57 -18.15
N ARG A 5 0.36 12.17 -17.13
CA ARG A 5 -0.14 10.81 -16.96
C ARG A 5 -1.55 10.69 -17.53
N PRO A 6 -1.96 9.50 -18.02
CA PRO A 6 -3.31 9.28 -18.52
C PRO A 6 -4.35 9.57 -17.43
N GLU A 7 -5.42 10.30 -17.77
CA GLU A 7 -6.45 10.75 -16.83
C GLU A 7 -7.09 9.58 -16.06
N GLU A 8 -7.32 8.45 -16.74
CA GLU A 8 -7.86 7.21 -16.17
C GLU A 8 -7.00 6.64 -15.02
N LEU A 9 -5.67 6.76 -15.14
CA LEU A 9 -4.72 6.31 -14.10
C LEU A 9 -4.74 7.24 -12.88
N THR A 10 -4.91 8.55 -13.10
CA THR A 10 -5.03 9.52 -12.01
C THR A 10 -6.36 9.41 -11.28
N GLU A 11 -7.46 9.14 -11.99
CA GLU A 11 -8.78 8.93 -11.39
C GLU A 11 -8.82 7.66 -10.53
N HIS A 12 -8.31 6.54 -11.05
CA HIS A 12 -8.26 5.29 -10.27
C HIS A 12 -7.38 5.41 -9.02
N GLN A 13 -6.27 6.17 -9.09
CA GLN A 13 -5.43 6.46 -7.92
C GLN A 13 -6.13 7.36 -6.90
N ALA A 14 -6.91 8.34 -7.36
CA ALA A 14 -7.72 9.19 -6.48
C ALA A 14 -8.82 8.37 -5.77
N ASP A 15 -9.54 7.52 -6.50
CA ASP A 15 -10.60 6.67 -5.96
C ASP A 15 -10.10 5.64 -4.95
N THR A 16 -8.94 5.05 -5.21
CA THR A 16 -8.31 4.13 -4.25
C THR A 16 -7.78 4.88 -3.03
N SER A 17 -7.27 6.10 -3.19
CA SER A 17 -6.84 6.92 -2.06
C SER A 17 -8.02 7.29 -1.16
N THR A 18 -9.14 7.75 -1.72
CA THR A 18 -10.33 8.12 -0.95
C THR A 18 -10.94 6.92 -0.23
N LYS A 19 -11.03 5.76 -0.88
CA LYS A 19 -11.46 4.50 -0.24
C LYS A 19 -10.55 4.17 0.95
N ASN A 20 -9.24 4.24 0.79
CA ASN A 20 -8.30 4.00 1.88
C ASN A 20 -8.46 5.01 3.03
N ASP A 21 -8.69 6.28 2.72
CA ASP A 21 -8.92 7.33 3.72
C ASP A 21 -10.19 7.05 4.53
N THR A 22 -11.29 6.64 3.89
CA THR A 22 -12.54 6.30 4.59
C THR A 22 -12.37 5.10 5.52
N LEU A 23 -11.63 4.07 5.10
CA LEU A 23 -11.32 2.91 5.95
C LEU A 23 -10.50 3.30 7.18
N ILE A 24 -9.50 4.17 7.01
CA ILE A 24 -8.67 4.67 8.10
C ILE A 24 -9.50 5.53 9.06
N LEU A 25 -10.37 6.40 8.56
CA LEU A 25 -11.26 7.22 9.39
C LEU A 25 -12.24 6.36 10.21
N ASN A 26 -12.85 5.35 9.59
CA ASN A 26 -13.73 4.41 10.28
C ASN A 26 -12.98 3.64 11.38
N ALA A 27 -11.77 3.14 11.08
CA ALA A 27 -10.95 2.45 12.08
C ALA A 27 -10.52 3.37 13.23
N LEU A 28 -10.20 4.63 12.96
CA LEU A 28 -9.91 5.63 14.00
C LEU A 28 -11.12 5.90 14.89
N GLY A 29 -12.33 6.00 14.30
CA GLY A 29 -13.57 6.13 15.06
C GLY A 29 -13.82 4.95 16.00
N LEU A 30 -13.59 3.71 15.52
CA LEU A 30 -13.69 2.50 16.35
C LEU A 30 -12.68 2.47 17.51
N LEU A 31 -11.50 3.08 17.34
CA LEU A 31 -10.47 3.18 18.37
C LEU A 31 -10.71 4.35 19.34
N GLU A 32 -11.48 5.36 18.94
CA GLU A 32 -11.91 6.45 19.82
C GLU A 32 -13.05 5.99 20.73
N ASP A 33 -13.97 5.16 20.24
CA ASP A 33 -15.08 4.57 21.01
C ASP A 33 -14.61 3.51 22.03
N PRO A 34 -14.73 3.74 23.35
CA PRO A 34 -14.24 2.81 24.37
C PRO A 34 -14.99 1.47 24.38
N THR A 35 -16.26 1.46 23.95
CA THR A 35 -17.10 0.25 23.87
C THR A 35 -16.74 -0.64 22.69
N LYS A 36 -16.32 -0.05 21.55
CA LYS A 36 -15.97 -0.78 20.32
C LYS A 36 -14.47 -1.12 20.24
N ARG A 37 -13.62 -0.34 20.91
CA ARG A 37 -12.17 -0.58 20.97
C ARG A 37 -11.82 -1.90 21.67
N GLY A 38 -12.56 -2.25 22.72
CA GLY A 38 -12.22 -3.38 23.59
C GLY A 38 -10.79 -3.27 24.13
N LYS A 39 -9.98 -4.32 23.97
CA LYS A 39 -8.58 -4.40 24.42
C LYS A 39 -7.55 -3.81 23.43
N ARG A 40 -7.98 -3.30 22.27
CA ARG A 40 -7.06 -2.85 21.21
C ARG A 40 -6.40 -1.53 21.59
N LYS A 41 -5.09 -1.42 21.35
CA LYS A 41 -4.32 -0.18 21.58
C LYS A 41 -4.50 0.75 20.37
N ALA A 42 -4.51 2.06 20.59
CA ALA A 42 -4.52 3.04 19.51
C ALA A 42 -3.13 3.09 18.84
N THR A 43 -2.82 2.14 17.95
CA THR A 43 -1.54 2.04 17.24
C THR A 43 -1.75 1.84 15.74
N VAL A 44 -0.71 2.11 14.95
CA VAL A 44 -0.72 1.84 13.50
C VAL A 44 -0.98 0.35 13.22
N ALA A 45 -0.44 -0.54 14.05
CA ALA A 45 -0.68 -1.99 13.92
C ALA A 45 -2.16 -2.35 14.09
N ALA A 46 -2.85 -1.76 15.08
CA ALA A 46 -4.27 -1.99 15.27
C ALA A 46 -5.12 -1.48 14.09
N ILE A 47 -4.71 -0.38 13.45
CA ILE A 47 -5.40 0.11 12.24
C ILE A 47 -5.13 -0.82 11.04
N CYS A 48 -3.90 -1.33 10.88
CA CYS A 48 -3.62 -2.37 9.87
C CYS A 48 -4.54 -3.59 10.07
N GLU A 49 -4.70 -4.06 11.30
CA GLU A 49 -5.58 -5.19 11.60
C GLU A 49 -7.06 -4.91 11.31
N LEU A 50 -7.52 -3.68 11.58
CA LEU A 50 -8.92 -3.28 11.36
C LEU A 50 -9.27 -3.04 9.88
N THR A 51 -8.29 -2.59 9.09
CA THR A 51 -8.53 -2.13 7.71
C THR A 51 -7.95 -3.07 6.65
N GLY A 52 -7.05 -3.99 7.02
CA GLY A 52 -6.28 -4.81 6.09
C GLY A 52 -5.21 -4.03 5.31
N LEU A 53 -5.02 -2.73 5.60
CA LEU A 53 -4.09 -1.88 4.87
C LEU A 53 -2.64 -2.10 5.32
N SER A 54 -1.71 -1.89 4.38
CA SER A 54 -0.28 -1.93 4.67
C SER A 54 0.12 -0.79 5.62
N ARG A 55 1.20 -1.01 6.39
CA ARG A 55 1.76 0.03 7.27
C ARG A 55 2.15 1.30 6.50
N ASN A 56 2.66 1.15 5.28
CA ASN A 56 3.08 2.28 4.45
C ASN A 56 1.89 3.11 4.00
N THR A 57 0.77 2.47 3.65
CA THR A 57 -0.48 3.16 3.28
C THR A 57 -0.95 4.10 4.39
N ILE A 58 -0.80 3.70 5.65
CA ILE A 58 -1.17 4.53 6.81
C ILE A 58 -0.09 5.57 7.11
N ARG A 59 1.21 5.20 7.07
CA ARG A 59 2.32 6.12 7.39
C ARG A 59 2.47 7.26 6.40
N ASN A 60 2.16 7.04 5.13
CA ASN A 60 2.19 8.08 4.10
C ASN A 60 1.13 9.17 4.33
N ARG A 61 0.14 8.91 5.19
CA ARG A 61 -0.92 9.85 5.56
C ARG A 61 -0.60 10.47 6.91
N GLN A 62 0.07 11.62 6.87
CA GLN A 62 0.52 12.32 8.09
C GLN A 62 -0.64 12.60 9.06
N TRP A 63 -1.79 13.01 8.53
CA TRP A 63 -3.00 13.28 9.32
C TRP A 63 -3.44 12.07 10.16
N ALA A 64 -3.28 10.84 9.65
CA ALA A 64 -3.67 9.63 10.35
C ALA A 64 -2.70 9.35 11.51
N CYS A 65 -1.39 9.52 11.28
CA CYS A 65 -0.36 9.39 12.31
C CYS A 65 -0.56 10.39 13.46
N ASP A 66 -0.84 11.65 13.13
CA ASP A 66 -1.08 12.71 14.11
C ASP A 66 -2.35 12.43 14.94
N ARG A 67 -3.40 11.89 14.30
CA ARG A 67 -4.64 11.50 14.97
C ARG A 67 -4.45 10.32 15.93
N ILE A 68 -3.66 9.32 15.55
CA ILE A 68 -3.28 8.21 16.44
C ILE A 68 -2.50 8.74 17.66
N GLN A 69 -1.56 9.66 17.43
CA GLN A 69 -0.75 10.22 18.52
C GLN A 69 -1.60 11.04 19.49
N THR A 70 -2.53 11.85 18.98
CA THR A 70 -3.49 12.57 19.83
C THR A 70 -4.40 11.63 20.61
N LEU A 71 -4.91 10.56 19.99
CA LEU A 71 -5.67 9.51 20.70
C LEU A 71 -4.86 8.85 21.81
N LYS A 72 -3.61 8.47 21.54
CA LYS A 72 -2.70 7.93 22.58
C LYS A 72 -2.52 8.91 23.74
N ARG A 73 -2.33 10.20 23.44
CA ARG A 73 -2.17 11.25 24.47
C ARG A 73 -3.45 11.43 25.29
N LYS A 74 -4.62 11.49 24.65
CA LYS A 74 -5.93 11.57 25.34
C LYS A 74 -6.13 10.39 26.30
N LEU A 75 -5.82 9.18 25.84
CA LEU A 75 -5.95 7.97 26.67
C LEU A 75 -4.95 7.91 27.81
N LYS A 76 -3.74 8.44 27.62
CA LYS A 76 -2.73 8.55 28.67
C LYS A 76 -3.08 9.65 29.69
N ALA A 77 -3.65 10.76 29.23
CA ALA A 77 -4.06 11.87 30.09
C ALA A 77 -5.30 11.53 30.94
N GLY A 78 -6.24 10.74 30.40
CA GLY A 78 -7.37 10.19 31.16
C GLY A 78 -7.00 9.04 32.12
N ALA A 79 -5.74 8.65 32.20
CA ALA A 79 -5.24 7.50 32.98
C ALA A 79 -4.36 7.89 34.19
N VAL A 80 -4.45 9.13 34.68
CA VAL A 80 -3.84 9.57 35.95
C VAL A 80 -4.87 9.24 37.05
N THR A 81 -4.77 8.30 38.00
CA THR A 81 -3.75 7.40 38.63
C THR A 81 -4.56 6.42 39.55
N PRO A 82 -4.00 5.43 40.30
CA PRO A 82 -2.63 4.92 40.39
C PRO A 82 -2.48 3.37 40.32
N ALA A 83 -1.22 2.95 40.39
CA ALA A 83 -0.70 1.67 40.89
C ALA A 83 -0.66 0.46 39.93
N ALA A 84 0.58 0.14 39.55
CA ALA A 84 1.17 -1.21 39.57
C ALA A 84 0.31 -2.38 39.05
N ALA A 85 0.52 -2.75 37.79
CA ALA A 85 0.55 -4.16 37.42
C ALA A 85 1.41 -4.37 36.18
N GLN A 86 2.59 -4.90 36.43
CA GLN A 86 3.30 -5.84 35.57
C GLN A 86 3.90 -5.27 34.28
N SER A 87 5.15 -4.84 34.45
CA SER A 87 6.24 -5.29 33.60
C SER A 87 6.17 -6.81 33.40
N THR A 88 5.42 -7.29 32.41
CA THR A 88 5.76 -8.55 31.75
C THR A 88 6.73 -8.18 30.64
N SER A 89 8.02 -8.34 30.96
CA SER A 89 9.02 -8.66 29.96
C SER A 89 8.43 -9.66 28.99
N GLU A 90 8.30 -9.27 27.72
CA GLU A 90 8.26 -10.21 26.61
C GLU A 90 9.59 -10.97 26.67
N GLN A 91 9.62 -12.07 27.44
CA GLN A 91 10.57 -13.15 27.25
C GLN A 91 10.24 -13.71 25.87
N THR A 92 10.85 -13.13 24.84
CA THR A 92 10.99 -13.77 23.55
C THR A 92 11.74 -15.07 23.80
N ALA A 93 11.00 -16.17 23.91
CA ALA A 93 11.58 -17.50 23.83
C ALA A 93 12.43 -17.55 22.56
N GLU A 94 13.70 -17.94 22.70
CA GLU A 94 14.60 -18.21 21.58
C GLU A 94 13.85 -19.11 20.58
N PRO A 95 13.72 -18.69 19.30
CA PRO A 95 12.94 -19.44 18.33
C PRO A 95 13.54 -20.84 18.19
N THR A 96 12.69 -21.86 18.28
CA THR A 96 13.16 -23.23 18.16
C THR A 96 13.71 -23.47 16.75
N LEU A 97 14.59 -24.47 16.63
CA LEU A 97 15.18 -24.85 15.33
C LEU A 97 14.10 -25.17 14.28
N ASP A 98 12.96 -25.71 14.71
CA ASP A 98 11.82 -25.99 13.83
C ASP A 98 11.04 -24.74 13.43
N ASP A 99 10.95 -23.72 14.29
CA ASP A 99 10.36 -22.43 13.93
C ASP A 99 11.21 -21.69 12.90
N LEU A 100 12.54 -21.77 13.05
CA LEU A 100 13.48 -21.25 12.05
C LEU A 100 13.34 -21.98 10.71
N ARG A 101 13.22 -23.31 10.71
CA ARG A 101 13.00 -24.10 9.49
C ARG A 101 11.68 -23.74 8.79
N LYS A 102 10.58 -23.60 9.54
CA LYS A 102 9.28 -23.17 9.00
C LYS A 102 9.38 -21.76 8.40
N ARG A 103 10.08 -20.85 9.09
CA ARG A 103 10.29 -19.49 8.61
C ARG A 103 11.11 -19.46 7.32
N ILE A 104 12.20 -20.23 7.24
CA ILE A 104 13.01 -20.35 6.03
C ILE A 104 12.18 -20.91 4.87
N ARG A 105 11.40 -21.97 5.11
CA ARG A 105 10.53 -22.56 4.07
C ARG A 105 9.54 -21.53 3.53
N ARG A 106 8.90 -20.75 4.41
CA ARG A 106 7.98 -19.68 4.02
C ARG A 106 8.67 -18.57 3.23
N ILE A 107 9.88 -18.19 3.60
CA ILE A 107 10.67 -17.20 2.86
C ILE A 107 11.01 -17.73 1.45
N LEU A 108 11.39 -19.01 1.34
CA LEU A 108 11.69 -19.63 0.04
C LEU A 108 10.44 -19.70 -0.85
N GLU A 109 9.29 -20.08 -0.30
CA GLU A 109 8.00 -20.05 -1.02
C GLU A 109 7.65 -18.65 -1.50
N GLN A 110 7.80 -17.64 -0.65
CA GLN A 110 7.58 -16.24 -1.02
C GLN A 110 8.55 -15.79 -2.12
N ASN A 111 9.82 -16.17 -2.03
CA ASN A 111 10.80 -15.86 -3.08
C ASN A 111 10.43 -16.52 -4.41
N ALA A 112 9.98 -17.78 -4.41
CA ALA A 112 9.55 -18.46 -5.63
C ALA A 112 8.38 -17.72 -6.31
N LEU A 113 7.35 -17.35 -5.55
CA LEU A 113 6.21 -16.57 -6.05
C LEU A 113 6.64 -15.20 -6.59
N LEU A 114 7.57 -14.52 -5.92
CA LEU A 114 8.11 -13.25 -6.40
C LEU A 114 8.89 -13.40 -7.70
N TYR A 115 9.67 -14.48 -7.86
CA TYR A 115 10.37 -14.75 -9.11
C TYR A 115 9.40 -15.03 -10.27
N GLU A 116 8.35 -15.81 -10.04
CA GLU A 116 7.30 -16.06 -11.04
C GLU A 116 6.64 -14.75 -11.48
N GLU A 117 6.30 -13.87 -10.53
CA GLU A 117 5.73 -12.56 -10.84
C GLU A 117 6.70 -11.69 -11.65
N ILE A 118 7.98 -11.68 -11.30
CA ILE A 118 9.00 -10.94 -12.07
C ILE A 118 9.06 -11.44 -13.51
N LEU A 119 9.04 -12.76 -13.74
CA LEU A 119 9.04 -13.34 -15.08
C LEU A 119 7.78 -12.97 -15.87
N SER A 120 6.60 -13.00 -15.22
CA SER A 120 5.33 -12.56 -15.81
C SER A 120 5.36 -11.08 -16.23
N LEU A 121 5.88 -10.22 -15.36
CA LEU A 121 6.03 -8.79 -15.63
C LEU A 121 7.03 -8.53 -16.75
N GLN A 122 8.16 -9.23 -16.79
CA GLN A 122 9.12 -9.13 -17.89
C GLN A 122 8.50 -9.53 -19.23
N SER A 123 7.72 -10.61 -19.27
CA SER A 123 6.98 -11.01 -20.47
C SER A 123 5.99 -9.93 -20.92
N THR A 124 5.29 -9.31 -19.98
CA THR A 124 4.33 -8.24 -20.26
C THR A 124 5.04 -7.00 -20.80
N ILE A 125 6.16 -6.60 -20.21
CA ILE A 125 6.98 -5.48 -20.69
C ILE A 125 7.46 -5.74 -22.11
N ALA A 126 8.01 -6.93 -22.39
CA ALA A 126 8.47 -7.29 -23.73
C ALA A 126 7.36 -7.21 -24.79
N LYS A 127 6.12 -7.63 -24.44
CA LYS A 127 4.95 -7.46 -25.32
C LYS A 127 4.58 -6.00 -25.53
N LYS A 128 4.63 -5.18 -24.47
CA LYS A 128 4.32 -3.75 -24.57
C LYS A 128 5.37 -3.00 -25.38
N ASP A 129 6.64 -3.34 -25.23
CA ASP A 129 7.72 -2.76 -26.02
C ASP A 129 7.58 -3.09 -27.51
N SER A 130 7.17 -4.33 -27.85
CA SER A 130 6.93 -4.70 -29.24
C SER A 130 5.69 -4.00 -29.83
N GLU A 131 4.61 -3.87 -29.07
CA GLU A 131 3.43 -3.06 -29.45
C GLU A 131 3.82 -1.59 -29.71
N ILE A 132 4.60 -0.98 -28.80
CA ILE A 132 5.08 0.39 -28.96
C ILE A 132 5.97 0.51 -30.21
N ALA A 133 6.87 -0.43 -30.44
CA ALA A 133 7.73 -0.44 -31.62
C ALA A 133 6.90 -0.54 -32.92
N ALA A 134 5.88 -1.39 -32.95
CA ALA A 134 4.97 -1.53 -34.08
C ALA A 134 4.16 -0.24 -34.34
N LEU A 135 3.65 0.40 -33.29
CA LEU A 135 2.93 1.67 -33.39
C LEU A 135 3.84 2.81 -33.87
N LYS A 136 5.08 2.89 -33.34
CA LYS A 136 6.09 3.85 -33.81
C LYS A 136 6.42 3.65 -35.29
N ALA A 137 6.62 2.40 -35.71
CA ALA A 137 6.86 2.08 -37.12
C ALA A 137 5.67 2.53 -38.00
N ARG A 138 4.43 2.26 -37.57
CA ARG A 138 3.21 2.66 -38.31
C ARG A 138 3.03 4.18 -38.40
N ASN A 139 3.34 4.94 -37.34
CA ASN A 139 3.29 6.40 -37.37
C ASN A 139 4.33 7.01 -38.32
N ASN A 140 5.49 6.38 -38.47
CA ASN A 140 6.51 6.82 -39.42
C ASN A 140 6.11 6.60 -40.90
N PHE A 141 5.09 5.78 -41.18
CA PHE A 141 4.55 5.58 -42.54
C PHE A 141 3.41 6.55 -42.91
N SER A 142 2.99 7.47 -42.03
CA SER A 142 1.88 8.41 -42.29
C SER A 142 2.32 9.77 -42.87
N ILE A 143 3.43 9.81 -43.60
CA ILE A 143 3.83 10.98 -44.41
C ILE A 143 4.06 10.51 -45.84
N VAL A 144 2.97 10.19 -46.53
CA VAL A 144 2.95 10.21 -47.99
C VAL A 144 2.14 11.44 -48.39
N PRO A 145 2.77 12.54 -48.83
CA PRO A 145 2.02 13.62 -49.46
C PRO A 145 1.39 13.05 -50.76
N PRO A 146 0.12 13.35 -51.07
CA PRO A 146 -0.50 12.87 -52.28
C PRO A 146 0.29 13.38 -53.49
N THR A 147 0.87 12.45 -54.24
CA THR A 147 1.39 12.69 -55.58
C THR A 147 0.24 13.14 -56.48
N GLY A 148 0.38 14.32 -57.07
CA GLY A 148 -0.36 14.72 -58.26
C GLY A 148 -1.28 15.92 -58.08
N ARG A 149 -0.83 17.07 -58.56
CA ARG A 149 -1.51 17.82 -59.63
C ARG A 149 -0.47 18.62 -60.40
N GLU A 150 -0.03 18.04 -61.52
CA GLU A 150 0.27 18.82 -62.73
C GLU A 150 -1.01 19.55 -63.16
N THR A 151 -0.85 20.65 -63.94
CA THR A 151 -1.81 21.67 -64.44
C THR A 151 -1.67 23.00 -63.68
N GLU A 152 -1.22 24.13 -64.22
CA GLU A 152 -0.90 24.62 -65.58
C GLU A 152 0.28 25.62 -65.49
#